data_AF-A0AAV1QHG9-F1
#
_entry.id   AF-A0AAV1QHG9-F1
#
_cell.length_a   1.000
_cell.length_b   1.000
_cell.length_c   1.000
_cell.angle_alpha   90.00
_cell.angle_beta   90.00
_cell.angle_gamma   90.00
#
_symmetry.space_group_name_H-M   'P 1'
#
loop_
_entity.id
_entity.type
_entity.pdbx_description
1 polymer ?
#
loop_
_entity_poly.entity_id
_entity_poly.type
_entity_poly.pdbx_seq_one_letter_code
_entity_poly.pdbx_strand_id
1 'polypeptide(L)'
;MGFGRDLRNSHEGLLKLQDWELKLLETVKRFMTLRVKSDKEYAALLLSMTQQMEKQEAADYVSTVSKSWSQVIRQTEVLGRVMRTHADDLNSGPLHRLATLIRDKQQVKKSYQSLHQQLESHNHKVTRSDLDKLKSTYRQLSRDANNTKEKYREALAKGREAERAHERYDKATTKLHNLHNQYVLAVCGARTQQDEHRRSAAPVLLDSLQRMQEDMTLALRSILEEYCEISSLLTEEIVKVHQEISAAVQQIDPLAEYQHFIDAYRSPETPEEVVEFDTSLLEETDNLPADILWNTLTADSLQAMLSSATEELTLTQQNLRTKEALADDLDSKIQTSQQNAERKSDCVLLLSQKLSLLELRHAVQSLRGSEARLSSQKALLDTKMAATSASPPPPPPLPALAYEDDARSVGSTDKTKEKGSRFDTLRHSLAGMIRSPKAMLGSSTSQFFDVIPTSERPLADQEWYHGAIPRTEAQELLRQQGDFLVRESHGKPGEYVLSVFSDEQRRHFIIQYADSQYRFEGTGFSTIPQLIEHHFSTKQVITKKSGVVLLNPVVKDKKWILNHEDVTLGELLGKGNFGEVFKGTLQRDKTPVAVKTCKEDLPPELKIRFLSEAR
;
A
#
# COMPACT_ATOMS: atom_id res chain seq x y z
N MET A 1 -10.19 56.16 -11.45
CA MET A 1 -10.89 55.99 -10.16
C MET A 1 -9.83 55.91 -9.08
N GLY A 2 -10.09 56.40 -7.88
CA GLY A 2 -9.11 56.42 -6.80
C GLY A 2 -9.72 56.85 -5.47
N PHE A 3 -9.11 56.43 -4.37
CA PHE A 3 -9.64 56.64 -3.02
C PHE A 3 -9.87 58.12 -2.75
N GLY A 4 -8.96 59.01 -3.15
CA GLY A 4 -9.08 60.45 -2.92
C GLY A 4 -10.18 61.14 -3.70
N ARG A 5 -10.59 60.60 -4.85
CA ARG A 5 -11.71 61.13 -5.64
C ARG A 5 -13.06 60.56 -5.18
N ASP A 6 -13.09 59.24 -5.00
CA ASP A 6 -14.31 58.45 -4.97
C ASP A 6 -14.74 58.02 -3.55
N LEU A 7 -13.82 58.01 -2.57
CA LEU A 7 -14.05 57.48 -1.21
C LEU A 7 -13.86 58.50 -0.08
N ARG A 8 -13.98 59.81 -0.39
CA ARG A 8 -13.76 60.91 0.58
C ARG A 8 -14.57 60.81 1.87
N ASN A 9 -15.79 60.29 1.78
CA ASN A 9 -16.69 60.16 2.93
C ASN A 9 -16.81 58.71 3.43
N SER A 10 -15.89 57.83 3.01
CA SER A 10 -16.00 56.38 3.20
C SER A 10 -14.93 55.84 4.16
N HIS A 11 -14.60 56.60 5.21
CA HIS A 11 -13.60 56.22 6.21
C HIS A 11 -13.86 54.81 6.79
N GLU A 12 -15.09 54.53 7.23
CA GLU A 12 -15.46 53.22 7.75
C GLU A 12 -15.28 52.09 6.73
N GLY A 13 -15.57 52.36 5.46
CA GLY A 13 -15.37 51.41 4.36
C GLY A 13 -13.89 51.06 4.19
N LEU A 14 -13.01 52.05 4.28
CA LEU A 14 -11.55 51.86 4.19
C LEU A 14 -10.97 51.15 5.42
N LEU A 15 -11.55 51.34 6.60
CA LEU A 15 -11.16 50.55 7.78
C LEU A 15 -11.57 49.09 7.63
N LYS A 16 -12.81 48.85 7.18
CA LYS A 16 -13.30 47.49 6.89
C LYS A 16 -12.42 46.82 5.85
N LEU A 17 -12.08 47.49 4.75
CA LEU A 17 -11.19 46.97 3.71
C LEU A 17 -9.86 46.47 4.31
N GLN A 18 -9.19 47.31 5.12
CA GLN A 18 -7.93 46.95 5.75
C GLN A 18 -8.08 45.76 6.71
N ASP A 19 -9.20 45.64 7.43
CA ASP A 19 -9.51 44.48 8.27
C ASP A 19 -9.70 43.19 7.46
N TRP A 20 -10.41 43.28 6.32
CA TRP A 20 -10.59 42.14 5.41
C TRP A 20 -9.25 41.66 4.85
N GLU A 21 -8.41 42.58 4.40
CA GLU A 21 -7.11 42.24 3.85
C GLU A 21 -6.16 41.66 4.91
N LEU A 22 -6.18 42.18 6.16
CA LEU A 22 -5.43 41.59 7.27
C LEU A 22 -5.88 40.16 7.55
N LYS A 23 -7.20 39.91 7.58
CA LYS A 23 -7.75 38.57 7.76
C LYS A 23 -7.35 37.61 6.63
N LEU A 24 -7.30 38.11 5.39
CA LEU A 24 -6.82 37.35 4.24
C LEU A 24 -5.34 36.98 4.41
N LEU A 25 -4.48 37.94 4.74
CA LEU A 25 -3.04 37.68 4.94
C LEU A 25 -2.78 36.65 6.05
N GLU A 26 -3.52 36.72 7.17
CA GLU A 26 -3.43 35.71 8.23
C GLU A 26 -3.87 34.31 7.75
N THR A 27 -4.87 34.26 6.87
CA THR A 27 -5.31 33.01 6.25
C THR A 27 -4.23 32.42 5.33
N VAL A 28 -3.61 33.26 4.50
CA VAL A 28 -2.48 32.85 3.64
C VAL A 28 -1.31 32.36 4.50
N LYS A 29 -0.97 33.07 5.58
CA LYS A 29 0.10 32.70 6.51
C LYS A 29 -0.17 31.35 7.16
N ARG A 30 -1.40 31.11 7.62
CA ARG A 30 -1.80 29.81 8.17
C ARG A 30 -1.65 28.70 7.13
N PHE A 31 -2.06 28.93 5.88
CA PHE A 31 -1.91 27.97 4.80
C PHE A 31 -0.43 27.63 4.53
N MET A 32 0.43 28.65 4.38
CA MET A 32 1.87 28.44 4.21
C MET A 32 2.52 27.72 5.40
N THR A 33 2.08 28.00 6.62
CA THR A 33 2.57 27.32 7.83
C THR A 33 2.20 25.84 7.82
N LEU A 34 0.98 25.50 7.39
CA LEU A 34 0.56 24.11 7.20
C LEU A 34 1.38 23.43 6.10
N ARG A 35 1.65 24.12 4.98
CA ARG A 35 2.50 23.58 3.91
C ARG A 35 3.90 23.25 4.41
N VAL A 36 4.56 24.18 5.12
CA VAL A 36 5.88 23.95 5.74
C VAL A 36 5.85 22.71 6.64
N LYS A 37 4.81 22.57 7.48
CA LYS A 37 4.65 21.41 8.36
C LYS A 37 4.50 20.12 7.56
N SER A 38 3.64 20.10 6.54
CA SER A 38 3.43 18.94 5.68
C SER A 38 4.70 18.50 4.95
N ASP A 39 5.46 19.45 4.40
CA ASP A 39 6.70 19.14 3.67
C ASP A 39 7.77 18.59 4.64
N LYS A 40 7.86 19.12 5.87
CA LYS A 40 8.73 18.55 6.93
C LYS A 40 8.34 17.14 7.34
N GLU A 41 7.05 16.89 7.52
CA GLU A 41 6.54 15.57 7.88
C GLU A 41 6.79 14.57 6.75
N TYR A 42 6.53 14.95 5.50
CA TYR A 42 6.79 14.12 4.33
C TYR A 42 8.29 13.78 4.19
N ALA A 43 9.16 14.79 4.34
CA ALA A 43 10.60 14.59 4.36
C ALA A 43 11.02 13.60 5.45
N ALA A 44 10.53 13.76 6.68
CA ALA A 44 10.84 12.87 7.80
C ALA A 44 10.39 11.43 7.55
N LEU A 45 9.22 11.23 6.94
CA LEU A 45 8.73 9.90 6.57
C LEU A 45 9.63 9.23 5.53
N LEU A 46 10.03 9.95 4.47
CA LEU A 46 10.95 9.43 3.46
C LEU A 46 12.29 9.00 4.08
N LEU A 47 12.89 9.85 4.92
CA LEU A 47 14.19 9.59 5.54
C LEU A 47 14.13 8.45 6.56
N SER A 48 13.04 8.36 7.33
CA SER A 48 12.82 7.25 8.25
C SER A 48 12.72 5.92 7.49
N MET A 49 11.98 5.90 6.37
CA MET A 49 11.86 4.73 5.51
C MET A 49 13.22 4.28 4.96
N THR A 50 14.06 5.20 4.47
CA THR A 50 15.38 4.84 3.93
C THR A 50 16.34 4.37 5.02
N GLN A 51 16.30 4.99 6.21
CA GLN A 51 17.17 4.61 7.33
C GLN A 51 16.82 3.24 7.93
N GLN A 52 15.55 2.81 7.85
CA GLN A 52 15.17 1.46 8.25
C GLN A 52 15.74 0.39 7.32
N MET A 53 15.88 0.71 6.03
CA MET A 53 16.38 -0.23 5.02
C MET A 53 17.91 -0.40 5.04
N GLU A 54 18.67 0.63 5.41
CA GLU A 54 20.13 0.54 5.54
C GLU A 54 20.61 -0.39 6.67
N LYS A 55 19.72 -0.78 7.59
CA LYS A 55 20.04 -1.68 8.71
C LYS A 55 20.05 -3.16 8.34
N GLN A 56 19.71 -3.53 7.10
CA GLN A 56 19.86 -4.90 6.62
C GLN A 56 21.34 -5.18 6.32
N GLU A 57 21.89 -6.24 6.93
CA GLU A 57 23.28 -6.67 6.77
C GLU A 57 23.65 -6.82 5.30
N ALA A 58 24.87 -6.39 4.95
CA ALA A 58 25.42 -6.58 3.63
C ALA A 58 25.49 -8.09 3.34
N ALA A 59 24.68 -8.56 2.39
CA ALA A 59 24.76 -9.91 1.90
C ALA A 59 26.13 -10.13 1.23
N ASP A 60 26.73 -11.30 1.42
CA ASP A 60 27.97 -11.71 0.75
C ASP A 60 27.82 -11.71 -0.80
N TYR A 61 26.58 -11.74 -1.28
CA TYR A 61 26.22 -11.68 -2.69
C TYR A 61 25.63 -10.32 -3.08
N VAL A 62 26.29 -9.62 -4.00
CA VAL A 62 25.83 -8.34 -4.55
C VAL A 62 25.30 -8.52 -5.97
N SER A 63 23.98 -8.65 -6.09
CA SER A 63 23.27 -8.84 -7.36
C SER A 63 23.02 -7.53 -8.12
N THR A 64 22.61 -7.60 -9.41
CA THR A 64 22.27 -6.39 -10.19
C THR A 64 20.99 -5.73 -9.67
N VAL A 65 20.02 -6.55 -9.23
CA VAL A 65 18.81 -6.09 -8.54
C VAL A 65 19.15 -5.41 -7.23
N SER A 66 20.02 -6.01 -6.41
CA SER A 66 20.46 -5.44 -5.13
C SER A 66 21.11 -4.07 -5.31
N LYS A 67 22.05 -3.93 -6.26
CA LYS A 67 22.69 -2.64 -6.60
C LYS A 67 21.69 -1.59 -7.02
N SER A 68 20.77 -1.96 -7.92
CA SER A 68 19.74 -1.05 -8.43
C SER A 68 18.78 -0.62 -7.32
N TRP A 69 18.39 -1.53 -6.43
CA TRP A 69 17.55 -1.23 -5.28
C TRP A 69 18.22 -0.31 -4.27
N SER A 70 19.50 -0.53 -3.95
CA SER A 70 20.29 0.39 -3.11
C SER A 70 20.33 1.80 -3.70
N GLN A 71 20.45 1.92 -5.01
CA GLN A 71 20.41 3.21 -5.71
C GLN A 71 19.03 3.88 -5.60
N VAL A 72 17.93 3.13 -5.71
CA VAL A 72 16.57 3.65 -5.49
C VAL A 72 16.40 4.18 -4.05
N ILE A 73 16.88 3.45 -3.04
CA ILE A 73 16.85 3.89 -1.64
C ILE A 73 17.64 5.18 -1.46
N ARG A 74 18.88 5.23 -1.98
CA ARG A 74 19.75 6.40 -1.89
C ARG A 74 19.12 7.65 -2.51
N GLN A 75 18.49 7.51 -3.68
CA GLN A 75 17.83 8.63 -4.35
C GLN A 75 16.56 9.07 -3.62
N THR A 76 15.82 8.14 -3.01
CA THR A 76 14.68 8.47 -2.13
C THR A 76 15.14 9.25 -0.89
N GLU A 77 16.32 8.95 -0.35
CA GLU A 77 16.91 9.70 0.77
C GLU A 77 17.28 11.13 0.34
N VAL A 78 17.83 11.30 -0.87
CA VAL A 78 18.09 12.62 -1.47
C VAL A 78 16.79 13.41 -1.60
N LEU A 79 15.70 12.80 -2.10
CA LEU A 79 14.38 13.45 -2.16
C LEU A 79 13.93 13.94 -0.78
N GLY A 80 14.08 13.11 0.26
CA GLY A 80 13.77 13.48 1.63
C GLY A 80 14.59 14.69 2.14
N ARG A 81 15.86 14.81 1.74
CA ARG A 81 16.69 15.99 2.05
C ARG A 81 16.25 17.24 1.30
N VAL A 82 15.92 17.12 0.01
CA VAL A 82 15.42 18.24 -0.82
C VAL A 82 14.11 18.78 -0.24
N MET A 83 13.14 17.91 0.05
CA MET A 83 11.85 18.31 0.65
C MET A 83 12.01 19.01 2.00
N ARG A 84 12.98 18.58 2.81
CA ARG A 84 13.30 19.25 4.09
C ARG A 84 13.83 20.66 3.87
N THR A 85 14.73 20.82 2.91
CA THR A 85 15.33 22.10 2.54
C THR A 85 14.26 23.07 2.03
N HIS A 86 13.38 22.62 1.11
CA HIS A 86 12.25 23.41 0.64
C HIS A 86 11.36 23.89 1.81
N ALA A 87 11.10 23.04 2.80
CA ALA A 87 10.29 23.42 3.94
C ALA A 87 10.97 24.46 4.85
N ASP A 88 12.30 24.38 5.02
CA ASP A 88 13.08 25.36 5.78
C ASP A 88 13.20 26.70 5.03
N ASP A 89 13.35 26.67 3.71
CA ASP A 89 13.40 27.85 2.84
C ASP A 89 12.03 28.55 2.80
N LEU A 90 10.93 27.80 2.67
CA LEU A 90 9.57 28.35 2.79
C LEU A 90 9.36 29.05 4.14
N ASN A 91 9.85 28.45 5.23
CA ASN A 91 9.68 28.96 6.58
C ASN A 91 10.51 30.23 6.83
N SER A 92 11.76 30.26 6.39
CA SER A 92 12.69 31.38 6.60
C SER A 92 12.53 32.50 5.57
N GLY A 93 12.03 32.20 4.37
CA GLY A 93 11.79 33.15 3.28
C GLY A 93 10.35 33.69 3.25
N PRO A 94 9.48 33.18 2.36
CA PRO A 94 8.17 33.78 2.07
C PRO A 94 7.27 33.86 3.31
N LEU A 95 7.28 32.85 4.19
CA LEU A 95 6.47 32.88 5.42
C LEU A 95 6.92 33.98 6.39
N HIS A 96 8.23 34.20 6.54
CA HIS A 96 8.77 35.29 7.37
C HIS A 96 8.43 36.66 6.79
N ARG A 97 8.60 36.84 5.48
CA ARG A 97 8.24 38.09 4.78
C ARG A 97 6.75 38.40 4.90
N LEU A 98 5.89 37.39 4.78
CA LEU A 98 4.45 37.53 4.99
C LEU A 98 4.10 37.96 6.42
N ALA A 99 4.76 37.39 7.44
CA ALA A 99 4.58 37.82 8.82
C ALA A 99 5.00 39.27 9.04
N THR A 100 6.05 39.74 8.36
CA THR A 100 6.47 41.15 8.37
C THR A 100 5.46 42.05 7.66
N LEU A 101 4.98 41.66 6.48
CA LEU A 101 3.94 42.39 5.74
C LEU A 101 2.66 42.59 6.58
N ILE A 102 2.24 41.57 7.34
CA ILE A 102 1.09 41.67 8.25
C ILE A 102 1.32 42.73 9.34
N ARG A 103 2.51 42.73 9.97
CA ARG A 103 2.86 43.72 11.00
C ARG A 103 2.87 45.14 10.42
N ASP A 104 3.47 45.31 9.25
CA ASP A 104 3.53 46.60 8.57
C ASP A 104 2.13 47.08 8.20
N LYS A 105 1.24 46.17 7.77
CA LYS A 105 -0.15 46.51 7.43
C LYS A 105 -0.95 46.94 8.65
N GLN A 106 -0.76 46.29 9.80
CA GLN A 106 -1.34 46.74 11.07
C GLN A 106 -0.86 48.14 11.44
N GLN A 107 0.42 48.44 11.19
CA GLN A 107 0.99 49.76 11.46
C GLN A 107 0.45 50.83 10.49
N VAL A 108 0.34 50.53 9.19
CA VAL A 108 -0.28 51.41 8.19
C VAL A 108 -1.71 51.74 8.58
N LYS A 109 -2.51 50.75 9.02
CA LYS A 109 -3.88 50.97 9.49
C LYS A 109 -3.96 51.94 10.66
N LYS A 110 -3.12 51.75 11.69
CA LYS A 110 -3.06 52.63 12.86
C LYS A 110 -2.63 54.05 12.46
N SER A 111 -1.61 54.16 11.60
CA SER A 111 -1.12 55.45 11.11
C SER A 111 -2.20 56.21 10.33
N TYR A 112 -2.90 55.54 9.43
CA TYR A 112 -4.02 56.13 8.68
C TYR A 112 -5.14 56.61 9.60
N GLN A 113 -5.55 55.80 10.58
CA GLN A 113 -6.57 56.20 11.57
C GLN A 113 -6.17 57.46 12.33
N SER A 114 -4.93 57.52 12.80
CA SER A 114 -4.40 58.68 13.52
C SER A 114 -4.37 59.94 12.63
N LEU A 115 -3.83 59.84 11.42
CA LEU A 115 -3.76 60.96 10.47
C LEU A 115 -5.15 61.45 10.06
N HIS A 116 -6.09 60.54 9.81
CA HIS A 116 -7.47 60.89 9.49
C HIS A 116 -8.14 61.63 10.66
N GLN A 117 -7.99 61.13 11.90
CA GLN A 117 -8.54 61.78 13.09
C GLN A 117 -7.95 63.19 13.31
N GLN A 118 -6.63 63.35 13.12
CA GLN A 118 -5.98 64.65 13.21
C GLN A 118 -6.54 65.62 12.18
N LEU A 119 -6.65 65.19 10.92
CA LEU A 119 -7.18 66.00 9.83
C LEU A 119 -8.65 66.42 10.08
N GLU A 120 -9.50 65.48 10.48
CA GLU A 120 -10.92 65.76 10.80
C GLU A 120 -11.08 66.65 12.02
N SER A 121 -10.32 66.43 13.09
CA SER A 121 -10.39 67.25 14.31
C SER A 121 -9.99 68.70 14.04
N HIS A 122 -8.95 68.92 13.22
CA HIS A 122 -8.53 70.25 12.82
C HIS A 122 -9.61 70.94 11.96
N ASN A 123 -10.14 70.24 10.97
CA ASN A 123 -11.21 70.76 10.12
C ASN A 123 -12.47 71.10 10.93
N HIS A 124 -12.89 70.23 11.86
CA HIS A 124 -14.04 70.45 12.74
C HIS A 124 -13.84 71.65 13.67
N LYS A 125 -12.63 71.81 14.23
CA LYS A 125 -12.30 72.93 15.12
C LYS A 125 -12.53 74.28 14.41
N VAL A 126 -11.95 74.45 13.24
CA VAL A 126 -12.01 75.71 12.47
C VAL A 126 -13.41 75.95 11.90
N THR A 127 -14.04 74.93 11.32
CA THR A 127 -15.30 75.08 10.57
C THR A 127 -16.56 75.02 11.45
N ARG A 128 -16.47 74.47 12.66
CA ARG A 128 -17.59 74.36 13.60
C ARG A 128 -17.30 74.97 14.97
N SER A 129 -16.34 74.41 15.71
CA SER A 129 -16.15 74.78 17.13
C SER A 129 -15.89 76.27 17.33
N ASP A 130 -14.95 76.84 16.57
CA ASP A 130 -14.56 78.24 16.72
C ASP A 130 -15.64 79.20 16.17
N LEU A 131 -16.33 78.81 15.08
CA LEU A 131 -17.47 79.59 14.57
C LEU A 131 -18.65 79.60 15.53
N ASP A 132 -18.97 78.49 16.19
CA ASP A 132 -20.12 78.42 17.09
C ASP A 132 -19.88 79.21 18.38
N LYS A 133 -18.64 79.27 18.87
CA LYS A 133 -18.24 80.20 19.94
C LYS A 133 -18.49 81.65 19.53
N LEU A 134 -17.99 82.06 18.35
CA LEU A 134 -18.18 83.41 17.83
C LEU A 134 -19.67 83.74 17.63
N LYS A 135 -20.47 82.83 17.07
CA LYS A 135 -21.92 83.01 16.92
C LYS A 135 -22.63 83.17 18.26
N SER A 136 -22.24 82.41 19.29
CA SER A 136 -22.83 82.53 20.62
C SER A 136 -22.59 83.93 21.20
N THR A 137 -21.34 84.38 21.18
CA THR A 137 -20.98 85.74 21.63
C THR A 137 -21.65 86.81 20.77
N TYR A 138 -21.76 86.59 19.46
CA TYR A 138 -22.41 87.52 18.53
C TYR A 138 -23.88 87.72 18.89
N ARG A 139 -24.63 86.63 19.14
CA ARG A 139 -26.03 86.71 19.57
C ARG A 139 -26.17 87.44 20.90
N GLN A 140 -25.23 87.24 21.83
CA GLN A 140 -25.23 87.96 23.10
C GLN A 140 -25.02 89.46 22.91
N LEU A 141 -23.94 89.87 22.23
CA LEU A 141 -23.65 91.28 22.00
C LEU A 141 -24.72 91.98 21.14
N SER A 142 -25.37 91.25 20.23
CA SER A 142 -26.50 91.76 19.45
C SER A 142 -27.71 92.09 20.34
N ARG A 143 -28.06 91.19 21.27
CA ARG A 143 -29.10 91.46 22.28
C ARG A 143 -28.74 92.64 23.17
N ASP A 144 -27.49 92.70 23.64
CA ASP A 144 -27.02 93.79 24.51
C ASP A 144 -27.01 95.15 23.79
N ALA A 145 -26.59 95.19 22.52
CA ALA A 145 -26.64 96.39 21.70
C ALA A 145 -28.08 96.85 21.42
N ASN A 146 -29.01 95.93 21.14
CA ASN A 146 -30.43 96.27 20.96
C ASN A 146 -31.07 96.78 22.26
N ASN A 147 -30.80 96.12 23.39
CA ASN A 147 -31.32 96.54 24.69
C ASN A 147 -30.81 97.94 25.09
N THR A 148 -29.52 98.23 24.85
CA THR A 148 -28.96 99.56 25.13
C THR A 148 -29.47 100.62 24.15
N LYS A 149 -29.73 100.26 22.89
CA LYS A 149 -30.37 101.12 21.88
C LYS A 149 -31.79 101.52 22.28
N GLU A 150 -32.59 100.58 22.77
CA GLU A 150 -33.95 100.85 23.24
C GLU A 150 -33.92 101.80 24.46
N LYS A 151 -33.06 101.52 25.44
CA LYS A 151 -32.86 102.40 26.60
C LYS A 151 -32.42 103.82 26.21
N TYR A 152 -31.56 103.96 25.21
CA TYR A 152 -31.16 105.26 24.68
C TYR A 152 -32.34 105.99 24.01
N ARG A 153 -33.15 105.31 23.20
CA ARG A 153 -34.37 105.89 22.60
C ARG A 153 -35.36 106.36 23.66
N GLU A 154 -35.54 105.61 24.73
CA GLU A 154 -36.40 106.03 25.84
C GLU A 154 -35.85 107.25 26.59
N ALA A 155 -34.54 107.31 26.83
CA ALA A 155 -33.89 108.44 27.48
C ALA A 155 -33.99 109.73 26.64
N LEU A 156 -33.86 109.60 25.32
CA LEU A 156 -34.12 110.66 24.33
C LEU A 156 -35.56 111.17 24.41
N ALA A 157 -36.54 110.25 24.39
CA ALA A 157 -37.96 110.61 24.44
C ALA A 157 -38.36 111.31 25.75
N LYS A 158 -37.72 110.95 26.87
CA LYS A 158 -37.98 111.52 28.21
C LYS A 158 -37.13 112.76 28.53
N GLY A 159 -36.17 113.12 27.68
CA GLY A 159 -35.31 114.31 27.84
C GLY A 159 -34.39 114.28 29.07
N ARG A 160 -34.07 113.11 29.64
CA ARG A 160 -33.23 112.96 30.85
C ARG A 160 -32.10 111.94 30.62
N GLU A 161 -30.88 112.29 31.03
CA GLU A 161 -29.67 111.44 30.96
C GLU A 161 -29.33 110.87 29.56
N ALA A 162 -29.75 111.54 28.48
CA ALA A 162 -29.61 111.05 27.11
C ALA A 162 -28.13 110.84 26.68
N GLU A 163 -27.20 111.71 27.07
CA GLU A 163 -25.78 111.57 26.74
C GLU A 163 -25.15 110.32 27.35
N ARG A 164 -25.42 110.04 28.63
CA ARG A 164 -24.92 108.83 29.32
C ARG A 164 -25.47 107.54 28.69
N ALA A 165 -26.72 107.57 28.24
CA ALA A 165 -27.34 106.46 27.54
C ALA A 165 -26.76 106.29 26.12
N HIS A 166 -26.43 107.38 25.42
CA HIS A 166 -25.74 107.39 24.14
C HIS A 166 -24.35 106.74 24.25
N GLU A 167 -23.51 107.15 25.19
CA GLU A 167 -22.17 106.56 25.38
C GLU A 167 -22.22 105.05 25.65
N ARG A 168 -23.21 104.58 26.41
CA ARG A 168 -23.40 103.14 26.68
C ARG A 168 -23.80 102.38 25.43
N TYR A 169 -24.68 102.97 24.61
CA TYR A 169 -25.07 102.42 23.31
C TYR A 169 -23.88 102.36 22.35
N ASP A 170 -23.08 103.42 22.26
CA ASP A 170 -21.88 103.46 21.41
C ASP A 170 -20.85 102.40 21.81
N LYS A 171 -20.61 102.22 23.13
CA LYS A 171 -19.71 101.17 23.64
C LYS A 171 -20.21 99.77 23.31
N ALA A 172 -21.52 99.51 23.45
CA ALA A 172 -22.12 98.22 23.12
C ALA A 172 -22.06 97.94 21.61
N THR A 173 -22.36 98.95 20.78
CA THR A 173 -22.32 98.88 19.32
C THR A 173 -20.90 98.68 18.80
N THR A 174 -19.91 99.38 19.37
CA THR A 174 -18.49 99.19 19.03
C THR A 174 -18.03 97.76 19.29
N LYS A 175 -18.41 97.19 20.44
CA LYS A 175 -18.10 95.77 20.76
C LYS A 175 -18.75 94.81 19.77
N LEU A 176 -20.01 95.05 19.40
CA LEU A 176 -20.72 94.24 18.40
C LEU A 176 -20.05 94.34 17.02
N HIS A 177 -19.71 95.54 16.56
CA HIS A 177 -19.06 95.76 15.27
C HIS A 177 -17.68 95.12 15.19
N ASN A 178 -16.86 95.22 16.25
CA ASN A 178 -15.57 94.57 16.32
C ASN A 178 -15.70 93.04 16.26
N LEU A 179 -16.66 92.47 17.00
CA LEU A 179 -16.95 91.03 16.92
C LEU A 179 -17.49 90.63 15.54
N HIS A 180 -18.30 91.48 14.89
CA HIS A 180 -18.78 91.24 13.54
C HIS A 180 -17.65 91.10 12.54
N ASN A 181 -16.68 92.02 12.57
CA ASN A 181 -15.49 91.92 11.72
C ASN A 181 -14.71 90.63 11.98
N GLN A 182 -14.51 90.26 13.24
CA GLN A 182 -13.86 88.99 13.61
C GLN A 182 -14.63 87.77 13.09
N TYR A 183 -15.96 87.78 13.20
CA TYR A 183 -16.80 86.69 12.70
C TYR A 183 -16.74 86.57 11.18
N VAL A 184 -16.80 87.69 10.45
CA VAL A 184 -16.67 87.70 8.99
C VAL A 184 -15.32 87.13 8.54
N LEU A 185 -14.22 87.55 9.19
CA LEU A 185 -12.89 87.01 8.92
C LEU A 185 -12.82 85.51 9.23
N ALA A 186 -13.37 85.07 10.37
CA ALA A 186 -13.40 83.67 10.75
C ALA A 186 -14.20 82.80 9.77
N VAL A 187 -15.34 83.29 9.27
CA VAL A 187 -16.14 82.59 8.25
C VAL A 187 -15.37 82.47 6.94
N CYS A 188 -14.65 83.52 6.53
CA CYS A 188 -13.79 83.48 5.34
C CYS A 188 -12.67 82.43 5.50
N GLY A 189 -11.98 82.41 6.64
CA GLY A 189 -10.97 81.40 6.95
C GLY A 189 -11.53 79.99 7.00
N ALA A 190 -12.68 79.78 7.64
CA ALA A 190 -13.36 78.50 7.71
C ALA A 190 -13.81 77.97 6.34
N ARG A 191 -14.32 78.85 5.46
CA ARG A 191 -14.66 78.45 4.08
C ARG A 191 -13.43 77.99 3.30
N THR A 192 -12.33 78.73 3.42
CA THR A 192 -11.06 78.38 2.78
C THR A 192 -10.54 77.03 3.28
N GLN A 193 -10.53 76.83 4.61
CA GLN A 193 -10.14 75.57 5.23
C GLN A 193 -11.01 74.40 4.76
N GLN A 194 -12.33 74.59 4.67
CA GLN A 194 -13.26 73.56 4.21
C GLN A 194 -13.00 73.18 2.75
N ASP A 195 -12.76 74.17 1.88
CA ASP A 195 -12.43 73.92 0.48
C ASP A 195 -11.07 73.23 0.32
N GLU A 196 -10.04 73.66 1.05
CA GLU A 196 -8.70 73.06 1.04
C GLU A 196 -8.73 71.61 1.53
N HIS A 197 -9.45 71.34 2.61
CA HIS A 197 -9.66 69.99 3.12
C HIS A 197 -10.33 69.09 2.07
N ARG A 198 -11.42 69.56 1.45
CA ARG A 198 -12.20 68.78 0.46
C ARG A 198 -11.48 68.56 -0.87
N ARG A 199 -10.72 69.57 -1.33
CA ARG A 199 -10.07 69.56 -2.65
C ARG A 199 -8.65 69.02 -2.62
N SER A 200 -7.96 69.09 -1.48
CA SER A 200 -6.55 68.75 -1.37
C SER A 200 -6.26 67.78 -0.23
N ALA A 201 -6.41 68.19 1.03
CA ALA A 201 -5.85 67.44 2.15
C ALA A 201 -6.43 66.02 2.32
N ALA A 202 -7.76 65.87 2.26
CA ALA A 202 -8.39 64.56 2.36
C ALA A 202 -8.08 63.66 1.14
N PRO A 203 -8.21 64.14 -0.12
CA PRO A 203 -7.77 63.37 -1.29
C PRO A 203 -6.32 62.88 -1.21
N VAL A 204 -5.38 63.75 -0.81
CA VAL A 204 -3.95 63.40 -0.74
C VAL A 204 -3.70 62.27 0.27
N LEU A 205 -4.32 62.31 1.45
CA LEU A 205 -4.22 61.24 2.44
C LEU A 205 -4.75 59.92 1.89
N LEU A 206 -5.90 59.96 1.22
CA LEU A 206 -6.56 58.78 0.67
C LEU A 206 -5.80 58.17 -0.50
N ASP A 207 -5.29 58.98 -1.42
CA ASP A 207 -4.46 58.51 -2.54
C ASP A 207 -3.12 57.95 -2.03
N SER A 208 -2.56 58.51 -0.95
CA SER A 208 -1.37 57.96 -0.30
C SER A 208 -1.64 56.60 0.36
N LEU A 209 -2.82 56.43 0.98
CA LEU A 209 -3.26 55.13 1.49
C LEU A 209 -3.43 54.12 0.35
N GLN A 210 -4.03 54.54 -0.77
CA GLN A 210 -4.20 53.68 -1.94
C GLN A 210 -2.86 53.16 -2.46
N ARG A 211 -1.89 54.06 -2.69
CA ARG A 211 -0.53 53.68 -3.16
C ARG A 211 0.13 52.69 -2.21
N MET A 212 0.03 52.93 -0.90
CA MET A 212 0.58 52.00 0.10
C MET A 212 -0.10 50.61 0.03
N GLN A 213 -1.41 50.55 -0.17
CA GLN A 213 -2.11 49.27 -0.33
C GLN A 213 -1.73 48.55 -1.64
N GLU A 214 -1.52 49.30 -2.72
CA GLU A 214 -1.04 48.77 -4.00
C GLU A 214 0.40 48.21 -3.87
N ASP A 215 1.30 48.93 -3.21
CA ASP A 215 2.67 48.48 -2.91
C ASP A 215 2.67 47.19 -2.06
N MET A 216 1.82 47.13 -1.03
CA MET A 216 1.64 45.91 -0.23
C MET A 216 1.07 44.74 -1.02
N THR A 217 0.22 45.02 -2.01
CA THR A 217 -0.33 43.99 -2.91
C THR A 217 0.77 43.43 -3.81
N LEU A 218 1.66 44.29 -4.32
CA LEU A 218 2.84 43.87 -5.09
C LEU A 218 3.83 43.05 -4.24
N ALA A 219 4.04 43.44 -2.98
CA ALA A 219 4.84 42.66 -2.05
C ALA A 219 4.25 41.26 -1.80
N LEU A 220 2.93 41.17 -1.60
CA LEU A 220 2.24 39.88 -1.46
C LEU A 220 2.40 39.02 -2.72
N ARG A 221 2.26 39.61 -3.92
CA ARG A 221 2.49 38.90 -5.17
C ARG A 221 3.89 38.28 -5.22
N SER A 222 4.91 39.06 -4.90
CA SER A 222 6.31 38.58 -4.91
C SER A 222 6.53 37.44 -3.91
N ILE A 223 5.92 37.51 -2.72
CA ILE A 223 5.94 36.43 -1.72
C ILE A 223 5.27 35.15 -2.24
N LEU A 224 4.16 35.29 -2.97
CA LEU A 224 3.44 34.15 -3.55
C LEU A 224 4.20 33.52 -4.73
N GLU A 225 4.89 34.32 -5.55
CA GLU A 225 5.76 33.84 -6.61
C GLU A 225 6.92 33.00 -6.01
N GLU A 226 7.61 33.53 -5.01
CA GLU A 226 8.66 32.80 -4.27
C GLU A 226 8.14 31.51 -3.61
N TYR A 227 6.93 31.55 -3.02
CA TYR A 227 6.27 30.36 -2.49
C TYR A 227 6.06 29.28 -3.57
N CYS A 228 5.59 29.67 -4.75
CA CYS A 228 5.34 28.74 -5.86
C CYS A 228 6.64 28.11 -6.38
N GLU A 229 7.72 28.89 -6.46
CA GLU A 229 9.04 28.42 -6.89
C GLU A 229 9.59 27.36 -5.92
N ILE A 230 9.64 27.68 -4.62
CA ILE A 230 10.20 26.77 -3.61
C ILE A 230 9.32 25.54 -3.41
N SER A 231 7.99 25.70 -3.41
CA SER A 231 7.06 24.59 -3.12
C SER A 231 6.75 23.68 -4.31
N SER A 232 7.37 23.92 -5.47
CA SER A 232 7.18 23.09 -6.65
C SER A 232 7.79 21.70 -6.46
N LEU A 233 7.06 20.66 -6.88
CA LEU A 233 7.58 19.29 -6.97
C LEU A 233 8.21 18.98 -8.34
N LEU A 234 8.30 19.99 -9.20
CA LEU A 234 8.85 19.91 -10.55
C LEU A 234 10.15 20.70 -10.68
N THR A 235 10.85 20.93 -9.57
CA THR A 235 12.19 21.53 -9.60
C THR A 235 13.18 20.58 -10.29
N GLU A 236 14.22 21.15 -10.90
CA GLU A 236 15.24 20.37 -11.61
C GLU A 236 15.87 19.30 -10.71
N GLU A 237 16.07 19.60 -9.42
CA GLU A 237 16.60 18.67 -8.43
C GLU A 237 15.67 17.46 -8.21
N ILE A 238 14.36 17.68 -8.04
CA ILE A 238 13.38 16.60 -7.83
C ILE A 238 13.23 15.77 -9.10
N VAL A 239 13.19 16.41 -10.28
CA VAL A 239 13.14 15.72 -11.57
C VAL A 239 14.37 14.83 -11.75
N LYS A 240 15.56 15.34 -11.45
CA LYS A 240 16.81 14.57 -11.52
C LYS A 240 16.79 13.35 -10.61
N VAL A 241 16.29 13.47 -9.38
CA VAL A 241 16.14 12.33 -8.46
C VAL A 241 15.27 11.23 -9.07
N HIS A 242 14.13 11.57 -9.65
CA HIS A 242 13.24 10.59 -10.30
C HIS A 242 13.84 9.99 -11.57
N GLN A 243 14.62 10.76 -12.33
CA GLN A 243 15.36 10.25 -13.49
C GLN A 243 16.43 9.23 -13.06
N GLU A 244 17.17 9.50 -11.98
CA GLU A 244 18.18 8.56 -11.46
C GLU A 244 17.54 7.27 -10.91
N ILE A 245 16.38 7.36 -10.25
CA ILE A 245 15.59 6.19 -9.83
C ILE A 245 15.19 5.35 -11.05
N SER A 246 14.64 5.99 -12.08
CA SER A 246 14.22 5.29 -13.30
C SER A 246 15.41 4.63 -14.02
N ALA A 247 16.53 5.34 -14.13
CA ALA A 247 17.75 4.82 -14.73
C ALA A 247 18.29 3.61 -13.96
N ALA A 248 18.26 3.63 -12.62
CA ALA A 248 18.68 2.51 -11.80
C ALA A 248 17.82 1.26 -12.07
N VAL A 249 16.50 1.40 -12.17
CA VAL A 249 15.60 0.28 -12.49
C VAL A 249 15.86 -0.27 -13.90
N GLN A 250 16.19 0.59 -14.87
CA GLN A 250 16.50 0.18 -16.24
C GLN A 250 17.84 -0.56 -16.37
N GLN A 251 18.74 -0.44 -15.39
CA GLN A 251 20.02 -1.15 -15.38
C GLN A 251 19.90 -2.61 -14.92
N ILE A 252 18.73 -3.05 -14.44
CA ILE A 252 18.49 -4.44 -14.06
C ILE A 252 18.51 -5.31 -15.32
N ASP A 253 19.50 -6.17 -15.42
CA ASP A 253 19.63 -7.16 -16.48
C ASP A 253 19.35 -8.57 -15.93
N PRO A 254 18.19 -9.16 -16.25
CA PRO A 254 17.84 -10.51 -15.80
C PRO A 254 18.84 -11.59 -16.24
N LEU A 255 19.56 -11.41 -17.35
CA LEU A 255 20.52 -12.40 -17.86
C LEU A 255 21.85 -12.36 -17.10
N ALA A 256 22.24 -11.18 -16.62
CA ALA A 256 23.46 -11.01 -15.82
C ALA A 256 23.26 -11.28 -14.32
N GLU A 257 22.01 -11.39 -13.85
CA GLU A 257 21.66 -11.42 -12.42
C GLU A 257 22.34 -12.53 -11.63
N TYR A 258 22.66 -13.68 -12.25
CA TYR A 258 23.29 -14.83 -11.59
C TYR A 258 24.73 -15.08 -12.04
N GLN A 259 25.29 -14.24 -12.92
CA GLN A 259 26.62 -14.48 -13.50
C GLN A 259 27.71 -14.53 -12.42
N HIS A 260 27.72 -13.55 -11.51
CA HIS A 260 28.65 -13.52 -10.38
C HIS A 260 28.49 -14.73 -9.46
N PHE A 261 27.26 -15.19 -9.24
CA PHE A 261 26.99 -16.37 -8.43
C PHE A 261 27.54 -17.63 -9.11
N ILE A 262 27.25 -17.81 -10.40
CA ILE A 262 27.77 -18.94 -11.18
C ILE A 262 29.30 -18.95 -11.15
N ASP A 263 29.94 -17.81 -11.37
CA ASP A 263 31.40 -17.73 -11.39
C ASP A 263 32.03 -18.01 -10.02
N ALA A 264 31.33 -17.69 -8.93
CA ALA A 264 31.78 -17.98 -7.57
C ALA A 264 31.63 -19.46 -7.17
N TYR A 265 30.63 -20.17 -7.72
CA TYR A 265 30.25 -21.52 -7.28
C TYR A 265 30.37 -22.62 -8.36
N ARG A 266 30.85 -22.29 -9.57
CA ARG A 266 31.03 -23.28 -10.64
C ARG A 266 32.01 -24.38 -10.20
N SER A 267 31.57 -25.63 -10.26
CA SER A 267 32.41 -26.81 -10.06
C SER A 267 32.76 -27.49 -11.39
N PRO A 268 33.91 -28.19 -11.49
CA PRO A 268 34.22 -29.02 -12.63
C PRO A 268 33.23 -30.21 -12.72
N GLU A 269 32.94 -30.66 -13.94
CA GLU A 269 32.18 -31.90 -14.16
C GLU A 269 32.98 -33.10 -13.64
N THR A 270 32.34 -33.94 -12.83
CA THR A 270 32.91 -35.21 -12.39
C THR A 270 32.68 -36.27 -13.46
N PRO A 271 33.72 -36.95 -13.97
CA PRO A 271 33.53 -38.03 -14.94
C PRO A 271 32.74 -39.17 -14.29
N GLU A 272 31.55 -39.44 -14.82
CA GLU A 272 30.72 -40.58 -14.41
C GLU A 272 31.25 -41.86 -15.07
N GLU A 273 31.36 -42.94 -14.29
CA GLU A 273 31.74 -44.26 -14.82
C GLU A 273 30.60 -44.85 -15.67
N VAL A 274 30.96 -45.43 -16.83
CA VAL A 274 29.99 -46.09 -17.70
C VAL A 274 29.55 -47.40 -17.06
N VAL A 275 28.23 -47.64 -17.03
CA VAL A 275 27.68 -48.90 -16.54
C VAL A 275 27.93 -50.00 -17.57
N GLU A 276 28.77 -50.96 -17.21
CA GLU A 276 29.08 -52.16 -18.02
C GLU A 276 28.56 -53.44 -17.33
N PHE A 277 28.44 -54.53 -18.09
CA PHE A 277 28.08 -55.83 -17.52
C PHE A 277 29.26 -56.35 -16.66
N ASP A 278 29.01 -56.66 -15.39
CA ASP A 278 30.03 -57.17 -14.48
C ASP A 278 30.37 -58.63 -14.82
N THR A 279 31.49 -58.83 -15.53
CA THR A 279 31.94 -60.14 -15.96
C THR A 279 32.39 -61.05 -14.82
N SER A 280 32.69 -60.49 -13.64
CA SER A 280 33.08 -61.29 -12.47
C SER A 280 31.95 -62.21 -12.00
N LEU A 281 30.69 -61.82 -12.27
CA LEU A 281 29.51 -62.62 -11.96
C LEU A 281 29.42 -63.94 -12.75
N LEU A 282 30.18 -64.08 -13.84
CA LEU A 282 30.17 -65.27 -14.70
C LEU A 282 31.24 -66.30 -14.30
N GLU A 283 32.18 -65.95 -13.41
CA GLU A 283 33.36 -66.78 -13.08
C GLU A 283 33.00 -68.11 -12.38
N GLU A 284 31.90 -68.16 -11.63
CA GLU A 284 31.42 -69.36 -10.93
C GLU A 284 30.52 -70.27 -11.79
N THR A 285 30.17 -69.82 -13.00
CA THR A 285 29.24 -70.52 -13.91
C THR A 285 29.95 -70.88 -15.22
N ASP A 286 30.36 -72.15 -15.35
CA ASP A 286 31.06 -72.63 -16.54
C ASP A 286 30.27 -72.34 -17.83
N ASN A 287 30.85 -71.48 -18.68
CA ASN A 287 30.45 -71.14 -20.07
C ASN A 287 29.16 -70.31 -20.28
N LEU A 288 28.75 -69.45 -19.33
CA LEU A 288 27.66 -68.49 -19.60
C LEU A 288 28.18 -67.23 -20.34
N PRO A 289 27.62 -66.85 -21.51
CA PRO A 289 27.96 -65.58 -22.16
C PRO A 289 27.36 -64.38 -21.40
N ALA A 290 28.02 -63.21 -21.49
CA ALA A 290 27.50 -61.90 -21.06
C ALA A 290 26.41 -61.38 -22.01
N ASP A 291 25.41 -62.22 -22.30
CA ASP A 291 24.37 -61.98 -23.30
C ASP A 291 23.12 -62.81 -22.97
N ILE A 292 22.00 -62.53 -23.64
CA ILE A 292 20.73 -63.23 -23.41
C ILE A 292 20.86 -64.73 -23.76
N LEU A 293 20.50 -65.59 -22.79
CA LEU A 293 20.53 -67.04 -22.92
C LEU A 293 19.22 -67.58 -23.51
N TRP A 294 19.24 -68.04 -24.75
CA TRP A 294 18.08 -68.66 -25.41
C TRP A 294 18.18 -70.19 -25.39
N ASN A 295 17.36 -70.87 -24.58
CA ASN A 295 17.28 -72.33 -24.50
C ASN A 295 15.86 -72.79 -24.09
N THR A 296 15.62 -74.10 -24.01
CA THR A 296 14.29 -74.66 -23.66
C THR A 296 13.79 -74.26 -22.26
N LEU A 297 14.66 -73.78 -21.37
CA LEU A 297 14.29 -73.34 -20.02
C LEU A 297 13.92 -71.86 -19.97
N THR A 298 14.46 -71.03 -20.87
CA THR A 298 14.31 -69.57 -20.85
C THR A 298 13.38 -69.03 -21.94
N ALA A 299 13.09 -69.81 -22.99
CA ALA A 299 12.33 -69.36 -24.16
C ALA A 299 10.95 -68.76 -23.80
N ASP A 300 10.12 -69.48 -23.02
CA ASP A 300 8.79 -69.00 -22.63
C ASP A 300 8.86 -67.74 -21.75
N SER A 301 9.87 -67.66 -20.87
CA SER A 301 10.10 -66.50 -20.01
C SER A 301 10.59 -65.28 -20.80
N LEU A 302 11.48 -65.47 -21.78
CA LEU A 302 11.97 -64.41 -22.66
C LEU A 302 10.86 -63.88 -23.58
N GLN A 303 10.00 -64.77 -24.09
CA GLN A 303 8.82 -64.40 -24.88
C GLN A 303 7.83 -63.58 -24.03
N ALA A 304 7.60 -63.98 -22.78
CA ALA A 304 6.77 -63.22 -21.84
C ALA A 304 7.40 -61.86 -21.49
N MET A 305 8.72 -61.79 -21.30
CA MET A 305 9.44 -60.53 -21.07
C MET A 305 9.39 -59.60 -22.28
N LEU A 306 9.50 -60.11 -23.52
CA LEU A 306 9.30 -59.28 -24.72
C LEU A 306 7.87 -58.74 -24.78
N SER A 307 6.86 -59.58 -24.53
CA SER A 307 5.46 -59.15 -24.53
C SER A 307 5.24 -58.03 -23.50
N SER A 308 5.70 -58.23 -22.26
CA SER A 308 5.62 -57.24 -21.19
C SER A 308 6.35 -55.94 -21.54
N ALA A 309 7.60 -56.03 -22.02
CA ALA A 309 8.39 -54.86 -22.40
C ALA A 309 7.76 -54.10 -23.58
N THR A 310 7.12 -54.80 -24.51
CA THR A 310 6.41 -54.20 -25.65
C THR A 310 5.15 -53.48 -25.20
N GLU A 311 4.35 -54.09 -24.33
CA GLU A 311 3.16 -53.47 -23.72
C GLU A 311 3.54 -52.22 -22.91
N GLU A 312 4.53 -52.33 -22.02
CA GLU A 312 5.06 -51.20 -21.23
C GLU A 312 5.62 -50.08 -22.12
N LEU A 313 6.34 -50.41 -23.20
CA LEU A 313 6.86 -49.43 -24.15
C LEU A 313 5.71 -48.70 -24.84
N THR A 314 4.71 -49.42 -25.35
CA THR A 314 3.54 -48.81 -26.01
C THR A 314 2.75 -47.88 -25.08
N LEU A 315 2.55 -48.28 -23.82
CA LEU A 315 1.90 -47.44 -22.81
C LEU A 315 2.74 -46.19 -22.50
N THR A 316 4.05 -46.36 -22.37
CA THR A 316 4.99 -45.24 -22.13
C THR A 316 4.96 -44.24 -23.28
N GLN A 317 4.97 -44.71 -24.52
CA GLN A 317 4.86 -43.89 -25.74
C GLN A 317 3.53 -43.13 -25.80
N GLN A 318 2.42 -43.76 -25.44
CA GLN A 318 1.12 -43.09 -25.38
C GLN A 318 1.09 -41.99 -24.31
N ASN A 319 1.63 -42.28 -23.12
CA ASN A 319 1.74 -41.30 -22.04
C ASN A 319 2.64 -40.12 -22.42
N LEU A 320 3.77 -40.40 -23.07
CA LEU A 320 4.71 -39.38 -23.56
C LEU A 320 3.99 -38.41 -24.52
N ARG A 321 3.34 -38.93 -25.57
CA ARG A 321 2.60 -38.11 -26.55
C ARG A 321 1.52 -37.25 -25.88
N THR A 322 0.81 -37.82 -24.91
CA THR A 322 -0.24 -37.10 -24.17
C THR A 322 0.35 -35.94 -23.36
N LYS A 323 1.45 -36.17 -22.66
CA LYS A 323 2.12 -35.16 -21.83
C LYS A 323 2.81 -34.09 -22.67
N GLU A 324 3.39 -34.45 -23.81
CA GLU A 324 3.93 -33.50 -24.79
C GLU A 324 2.86 -32.56 -25.32
N ALA A 325 1.71 -33.10 -25.76
CA ALA A 325 0.58 -32.28 -26.22
C ALA A 325 0.05 -31.32 -25.15
N LEU A 326 -0.03 -31.77 -23.89
CA LEU A 326 -0.42 -30.91 -22.76
C LEU A 326 0.62 -29.80 -22.49
N ALA A 327 1.91 -30.08 -22.69
CA ALA A 327 2.97 -29.09 -22.52
C ALA A 327 2.90 -28.01 -23.60
N ASP A 328 2.67 -28.39 -24.85
CA ASP A 328 2.54 -27.46 -25.97
C ASP A 328 1.29 -26.59 -25.85
N ASP A 329 0.16 -27.16 -25.42
CA ASP A 329 -1.08 -26.40 -25.14
C ASP A 329 -0.88 -25.39 -24.00
N LEU A 330 -0.24 -25.80 -22.90
CA LEU A 330 0.04 -24.91 -21.79
C LEU A 330 1.03 -23.80 -22.16
N ASP A 331 2.09 -24.11 -22.90
CA ASP A 331 3.05 -23.12 -23.40
C ASP A 331 2.35 -22.10 -24.33
N SER A 332 1.49 -22.57 -25.24
CA SER A 332 0.71 -21.70 -26.13
C SER A 332 -0.25 -20.78 -25.36
N LYS A 333 -0.91 -21.30 -24.32
CA LYS A 333 -1.78 -20.51 -23.43
C LYS A 333 -0.99 -19.46 -22.66
N ILE A 334 0.19 -19.80 -22.16
CA ILE A 334 1.08 -18.85 -21.49
C ILE A 334 1.53 -17.75 -22.46
N GLN A 335 1.95 -18.09 -23.67
CA GLN A 335 2.35 -17.12 -24.69
C GLN A 335 1.20 -16.18 -25.07
N THR A 336 0.00 -16.72 -25.29
CA THR A 336 -1.19 -15.93 -25.61
C THR A 336 -1.57 -14.99 -24.46
N SER A 337 -1.53 -15.49 -23.22
CA SER A 337 -1.79 -14.67 -22.03
C SER A 337 -0.74 -13.58 -21.84
N GLN A 338 0.52 -13.86 -22.21
CA GLN A 338 1.61 -12.89 -22.15
C GLN A 338 1.47 -11.79 -23.22
N GLN A 339 0.98 -12.11 -24.43
CA GLN A 339 0.70 -11.13 -25.47
C GLN A 339 -0.51 -10.24 -25.14
N ASN A 340 -1.50 -10.80 -24.43
CA ASN A 340 -2.71 -10.10 -24.02
C ASN A 340 -2.54 -9.29 -22.71
N ALA A 341 -1.34 -9.27 -22.12
CA ALA A 341 -1.09 -8.55 -20.88
C ALA A 341 -1.12 -7.02 -21.10
N GLU A 342 -1.90 -6.32 -20.27
CA GLU A 342 -2.01 -4.85 -20.34
C GLU A 342 -0.77 -4.16 -19.74
N ARG A 343 -0.19 -4.75 -18.69
CA ARG A 343 0.98 -4.21 -18.01
C ARG A 343 2.13 -5.19 -18.07
N LYS A 344 3.35 -4.67 -18.21
CA LYS A 344 4.57 -5.48 -18.16
C LYS A 344 4.71 -6.29 -16.85
N SER A 345 4.16 -5.78 -15.75
CA SER A 345 4.17 -6.45 -14.43
C SER A 345 3.26 -7.68 -14.35
N ASP A 346 2.31 -7.84 -15.27
CA ASP A 346 1.33 -8.94 -15.23
C ASP A 346 1.99 -10.29 -15.51
N CYS A 347 3.25 -10.29 -15.97
CA CYS A 347 4.07 -11.48 -16.10
C CYS A 347 4.18 -12.31 -14.81
N VAL A 348 4.03 -11.68 -13.63
CA VAL A 348 4.01 -12.34 -12.32
C VAL A 348 2.84 -13.32 -12.20
N LEU A 349 1.69 -13.02 -12.82
CA LEU A 349 0.50 -13.86 -12.77
C LEU A 349 0.69 -15.18 -13.53
N LEU A 350 1.64 -15.22 -14.46
CA LEU A 350 1.94 -16.39 -15.28
C LEU A 350 2.97 -17.33 -14.61
N LEU A 351 3.57 -16.94 -13.48
CA LEU A 351 4.65 -17.73 -12.86
C LEU A 351 4.19 -19.13 -12.41
N SER A 352 2.97 -19.25 -11.88
CA SER A 352 2.43 -20.55 -11.49
C SER A 352 2.22 -21.47 -12.71
N GLN A 353 1.76 -20.93 -13.83
CA GLN A 353 1.58 -21.71 -15.06
C GLN A 353 2.94 -22.10 -15.66
N LYS A 354 3.93 -21.21 -15.63
CA LYS A 354 5.31 -21.49 -16.05
C LYS A 354 5.95 -22.60 -15.19
N LEU A 355 5.67 -22.63 -13.88
CA LEU A 355 6.10 -23.73 -13.01
C LEU A 355 5.45 -25.06 -13.42
N SER A 356 4.12 -25.09 -13.61
CA SER A 356 3.43 -26.30 -14.06
C SER A 356 3.94 -26.79 -15.42
N LEU A 357 4.27 -25.87 -16.34
CA LEU A 357 4.90 -26.21 -17.61
C LEU A 357 6.30 -26.84 -17.41
N LEU A 358 7.10 -26.31 -16.48
CA LEU A 358 8.41 -26.86 -16.14
C LEU A 358 8.29 -28.28 -15.56
N GLU A 359 7.38 -28.50 -14.62
CA GLU A 359 7.09 -29.83 -14.05
C GLU A 359 6.64 -30.82 -15.13
N LEU A 360 5.80 -30.36 -16.05
CA LEU A 360 5.31 -31.17 -17.16
C LEU A 360 6.43 -31.52 -18.15
N ARG A 361 7.30 -30.57 -18.49
CA ARG A 361 8.49 -30.81 -19.33
C ARG A 361 9.48 -31.78 -18.66
N HIS A 362 9.65 -31.70 -17.34
CA HIS A 362 10.46 -32.65 -16.59
C HIS A 362 9.85 -34.07 -16.64
N ALA A 363 8.53 -34.20 -16.49
CA ALA A 363 7.83 -35.48 -16.65
C ALA A 363 8.00 -36.06 -18.06
N VAL A 364 7.92 -35.22 -19.10
CA VAL A 364 8.20 -35.61 -20.49
C VAL A 364 9.63 -36.13 -20.63
N GLN A 365 10.63 -35.45 -20.08
CA GLN A 365 12.02 -35.88 -20.16
C GLN A 365 12.26 -37.23 -19.46
N SER A 366 11.64 -37.47 -18.30
CA SER A 366 11.69 -38.75 -17.60
C SER A 366 11.04 -39.90 -18.40
N LEU A 367 9.91 -39.62 -19.06
CA LEU A 367 9.25 -40.57 -19.96
C LEU A 367 10.09 -40.88 -21.20
N ARG A 368 10.77 -39.89 -21.79
CA ARG A 368 11.73 -40.11 -22.89
C ARG A 368 12.89 -41.01 -22.48
N GLY A 369 13.43 -40.83 -21.28
CA GLY A 369 14.45 -41.73 -20.72
C GLY A 369 13.92 -43.16 -20.55
N SER A 370 12.69 -43.30 -20.05
CA SER A 370 12.03 -44.60 -19.88
C SER A 370 11.74 -45.30 -21.21
N GLU A 371 11.30 -44.55 -22.22
CA GLU A 371 11.10 -45.02 -23.59
C GLU A 371 12.41 -45.50 -24.20
N ALA A 372 13.48 -44.70 -24.11
CA ALA A 372 14.80 -45.08 -24.64
C ALA A 372 15.33 -46.37 -23.99
N ARG A 373 15.15 -46.52 -22.68
CA ARG A 373 15.51 -47.73 -21.93
C ARG A 373 14.71 -48.95 -22.41
N LEU A 374 13.38 -48.85 -22.45
CA LEU A 374 12.50 -49.95 -22.86
C LEU A 374 12.69 -50.32 -24.34
N SER A 375 12.90 -49.33 -25.20
CA SER A 375 13.22 -49.51 -26.62
C SER A 375 14.53 -50.27 -26.81
N SER A 376 15.58 -49.92 -26.04
CA SER A 376 16.87 -50.63 -26.07
C SER A 376 16.74 -52.08 -25.58
N GLN A 377 16.01 -52.31 -24.48
CA GLN A 377 15.74 -53.66 -23.96
C GLN A 377 14.95 -54.51 -24.96
N LYS A 378 13.90 -53.94 -25.56
CA LYS A 378 13.11 -54.60 -26.59
C LYS A 378 13.95 -54.93 -27.82
N ALA A 379 14.76 -54.01 -28.31
CA ALA A 379 15.63 -54.23 -29.47
C ALA A 379 16.61 -55.40 -29.23
N LEU A 380 17.18 -55.50 -28.03
CA LEU A 380 18.05 -56.61 -27.66
C LEU A 380 17.30 -57.96 -27.66
N LEU A 381 16.09 -58.00 -27.07
CA LEU A 381 15.23 -59.19 -27.05
C LEU A 381 14.77 -59.60 -28.46
N ASP A 382 14.29 -58.65 -29.27
CA ASP A 382 13.85 -58.88 -30.65
C ASP A 382 14.98 -59.41 -31.52
N THR A 383 16.19 -58.82 -31.42
CA THR A 383 17.37 -59.27 -32.16
C THR A 383 17.72 -60.71 -31.81
N LYS A 384 17.65 -61.07 -30.53
CA LYS A 384 17.95 -62.42 -30.05
C LYS A 384 16.91 -63.44 -30.47
N MET A 385 15.62 -63.10 -30.43
CA MET A 385 14.55 -64.00 -30.86
C MET A 385 14.45 -64.14 -32.38
N ALA A 386 14.76 -63.08 -33.14
CA ALA A 386 14.85 -63.15 -34.59
C ALA A 386 15.97 -64.08 -35.04
N ALA A 387 17.15 -64.00 -34.40
CA ALA A 387 18.30 -64.86 -34.69
C ALA A 387 18.06 -66.35 -34.41
N THR A 388 17.14 -66.68 -33.50
CA THR A 388 16.86 -68.07 -33.08
C THR A 388 15.56 -68.65 -33.63
N SER A 389 14.72 -67.84 -34.29
CA SER A 389 13.46 -68.26 -34.94
C SER A 389 13.60 -69.31 -36.06
N ALA A 390 14.83 -69.58 -36.52
CA ALA A 390 15.14 -70.56 -37.56
C ALA A 390 15.34 -72.01 -37.04
N SER A 391 15.44 -72.24 -35.72
CA SER A 391 15.56 -73.58 -35.12
C SER A 391 14.84 -73.68 -33.76
N PRO A 392 14.31 -74.85 -33.36
CA PRO A 392 13.74 -75.03 -32.02
C PRO A 392 14.77 -74.67 -30.93
N PRO A 393 14.33 -74.14 -29.77
CA PRO A 393 15.24 -73.73 -28.70
C PRO A 393 16.14 -74.90 -28.30
N PRO A 394 17.47 -74.70 -28.22
CA PRO A 394 18.38 -75.78 -27.89
C PRO A 394 18.15 -76.24 -26.44
N PRO A 395 18.25 -77.55 -26.14
CA PRO A 395 18.27 -78.01 -24.75
C PRO A 395 19.47 -77.39 -24.02
N PRO A 396 19.35 -77.11 -22.70
CA PRO A 396 20.47 -76.58 -21.92
C PRO A 396 21.69 -77.51 -22.04
N PRO A 397 22.92 -76.97 -22.05
CA PRO A 397 24.12 -77.79 -22.06
C PRO A 397 24.08 -78.77 -20.89
N LEU A 398 24.28 -80.06 -21.19
CA LEU A 398 24.37 -81.12 -20.19
C LEU A 398 25.50 -80.77 -19.21
N PRO A 399 25.33 -80.97 -17.89
CA PRO A 399 26.42 -80.81 -16.95
C PRO A 399 27.61 -81.64 -17.43
N ALA A 400 28.79 -81.01 -17.54
CA ALA A 400 30.02 -81.75 -17.74
C ALA A 400 30.26 -82.61 -16.49
N LEU A 401 29.70 -83.82 -16.46
CA LEU A 401 30.10 -84.84 -15.51
C LEU A 401 31.52 -85.21 -15.87
N ALA A 402 32.48 -84.60 -15.18
CA ALA A 402 33.84 -85.11 -15.13
C ALA A 402 33.76 -86.54 -14.56
N TYR A 403 33.87 -87.52 -15.45
CA TYR A 403 34.17 -88.90 -15.07
C TYR A 403 35.59 -88.89 -14.50
N GLU A 404 35.72 -88.92 -13.19
CA GLU A 404 36.96 -89.33 -12.52
C GLU A 404 36.83 -90.80 -12.11
N ASP A 405 37.84 -91.56 -12.52
CA ASP A 405 37.98 -93.00 -12.42
C ASP A 405 38.10 -93.47 -10.97
N ASP A 406 37.41 -94.56 -10.65
CA ASP A 406 37.35 -95.17 -9.32
C ASP A 406 38.61 -96.03 -9.07
N ALA A 407 39.48 -95.63 -8.13
CA ALA A 407 40.57 -96.50 -7.64
C ALA A 407 40.90 -96.29 -6.14
N ARG A 408 40.23 -97.09 -5.30
CA ARG A 408 40.72 -97.80 -4.10
C ARG A 408 41.48 -97.03 -2.97
N SER A 409 40.86 -97.07 -1.78
CA SER A 409 41.36 -97.76 -0.55
C SER A 409 41.95 -96.97 0.65
N VAL A 410 41.20 -97.02 1.76
CA VAL A 410 41.45 -96.97 3.25
C VAL A 410 42.70 -96.33 3.91
N GLY A 411 42.41 -95.56 4.99
CA GLY A 411 43.25 -95.35 6.20
C GLY A 411 42.80 -94.14 7.04
N SER A 412 42.02 -94.32 8.11
CA SER A 412 42.40 -94.26 9.55
C SER A 412 42.76 -92.88 10.18
N THR A 413 41.94 -92.51 11.18
CA THR A 413 42.20 -91.79 12.46
C THR A 413 42.66 -90.31 12.51
N ASP A 414 41.71 -89.48 12.96
CA ASP A 414 41.68 -88.71 14.24
C ASP A 414 42.35 -87.31 14.39
N LYS A 415 41.56 -86.42 14.99
CA LYS A 415 41.80 -85.16 15.73
C LYS A 415 42.04 -83.80 15.03
N THR A 416 41.10 -82.90 15.36
CA THR A 416 41.22 -81.56 16.01
C THR A 416 40.75 -80.29 15.27
N LYS A 417 39.57 -79.80 15.71
CA LYS A 417 39.23 -78.45 16.23
C LYS A 417 39.67 -77.18 15.45
N GLU A 418 38.70 -76.46 14.89
CA GLU A 418 38.24 -75.08 15.25
C GLU A 418 37.28 -74.55 14.16
N LYS A 419 35.98 -74.37 14.46
CA LYS A 419 35.26 -73.11 14.81
C LYS A 419 35.09 -72.09 13.65
N GLY A 420 33.81 -71.82 13.33
CA GLY A 420 33.35 -70.63 12.61
C GLY A 420 32.20 -70.92 11.64
N SER A 421 31.02 -71.32 12.11
CA SER A 421 29.83 -70.45 12.16
C SER A 421 29.59 -69.61 10.90
N ARG A 422 28.64 -70.07 10.06
CA ARG A 422 27.58 -69.28 9.37
C ARG A 422 26.93 -70.14 8.28
N PHE A 423 26.03 -71.04 8.68
CA PHE A 423 25.07 -71.65 7.75
C PHE A 423 23.78 -71.94 8.55
N ASP A 424 23.01 -70.87 8.76
CA ASP A 424 21.63 -70.94 9.27
C ASP A 424 20.88 -69.67 8.83
N THR A 425 20.86 -69.37 7.53
CA THR A 425 19.94 -68.35 6.96
C THR A 425 19.69 -68.48 5.46
N LEU A 426 19.43 -69.69 4.94
CA LEU A 426 18.96 -69.86 3.55
C LEU A 426 17.83 -70.89 3.49
N ARG A 427 16.71 -70.59 4.15
CA ARG A 427 15.50 -71.40 4.05
C ARG A 427 14.18 -70.65 3.91
N HIS A 428 14.19 -69.42 3.41
CA HIS A 428 12.99 -68.77 2.87
C HIS A 428 13.35 -67.83 1.72
N SER A 429 13.45 -68.36 0.51
CA SER A 429 13.30 -67.57 -0.70
C SER A 429 12.85 -68.50 -1.82
N LEU A 430 11.58 -68.92 -1.77
CA LEU A 430 10.81 -69.56 -2.84
C LEU A 430 9.35 -69.72 -2.36
N ALA A 431 8.73 -68.61 -1.98
CA ALA A 431 7.28 -68.50 -1.76
C ALA A 431 6.91 -67.01 -1.80
N GLY A 432 6.68 -66.48 -2.99
CA GLY A 432 6.37 -65.06 -3.13
C GLY A 432 6.26 -64.51 -4.55
N MET A 433 5.84 -65.33 -5.52
CA MET A 433 5.12 -64.76 -6.66
C MET A 433 3.67 -64.52 -6.21
N ILE A 434 3.10 -63.40 -6.68
CA ILE A 434 1.71 -62.94 -6.51
C ILE A 434 1.45 -62.12 -5.24
N ARG A 435 1.74 -60.82 -5.31
CA ARG A 435 0.84 -59.73 -4.89
C ARG A 435 1.34 -58.40 -5.46
N SER A 436 0.45 -57.70 -6.16
CA SER A 436 0.64 -56.36 -6.72
C SER A 436 1.16 -55.35 -5.68
N PRO A 437 2.11 -54.47 -6.02
CA PRO A 437 2.40 -53.29 -5.22
C PRO A 437 1.28 -52.27 -5.39
N LYS A 438 0.27 -52.33 -4.52
CA LYS A 438 -0.67 -51.24 -4.27
C LYS A 438 -0.31 -50.65 -2.91
N ALA A 439 0.67 -49.76 -2.89
CA ALA A 439 0.91 -48.73 -1.87
C ALA A 439 2.28 -48.11 -2.13
N MET A 440 2.27 -46.83 -2.56
CA MET A 440 3.30 -45.78 -2.42
C MET A 440 3.01 -44.74 -3.50
N LEU A 441 1.81 -44.15 -3.46
CA LEU A 441 1.62 -42.78 -3.92
C LEU A 441 1.50 -41.92 -2.68
N GLY A 442 2.47 -41.02 -2.54
CA GLY A 442 2.40 -39.90 -1.63
C GLY A 442 1.15 -39.07 -1.92
N SER A 443 0.63 -38.52 -0.83
CA SER A 443 -0.55 -37.68 -0.74
C SER A 443 -0.50 -36.51 -1.73
N SER A 444 -1.25 -36.64 -2.82
CA SER A 444 -1.80 -35.53 -3.59
C SER A 444 -3.31 -35.73 -3.65
N THR A 445 -3.98 -35.45 -2.52
CA THR A 445 -5.43 -35.36 -2.46
C THR A 445 -5.88 -34.06 -3.12
N SER A 446 -6.17 -34.12 -4.41
CA SER A 446 -7.20 -33.27 -4.99
C SER A 446 -7.89 -33.98 -6.14
N GLN A 447 -9.21 -34.03 -6.03
CA GLN A 447 -10.20 -34.43 -7.03
C GLN A 447 -10.48 -35.94 -7.09
N PHE A 448 -11.36 -36.39 -6.20
CA PHE A 448 -12.63 -37.07 -6.55
C PHE A 448 -13.44 -37.18 -5.24
N PHE A 449 -14.30 -36.19 -4.96
CA PHE A 449 -15.40 -36.34 -4.00
C PHE A 449 -16.65 -35.67 -4.56
N ASP A 450 -17.78 -36.36 -4.36
CA ASP A 450 -19.14 -35.95 -4.67
C ASP A 450 -19.41 -34.47 -4.42
N VAL A 451 -20.13 -33.85 -5.35
CA VAL A 451 -20.55 -32.45 -5.29
C VAL A 451 -21.63 -32.31 -4.22
N ILE A 452 -21.23 -32.11 -2.97
CA ILE A 452 -22.11 -31.57 -1.93
C ILE A 452 -22.41 -30.10 -2.30
N PRO A 453 -23.69 -29.68 -2.42
CA PRO A 453 -24.07 -28.30 -2.67
C PRO A 453 -23.40 -27.35 -1.67
N THR A 454 -22.97 -26.17 -2.12
CA THR A 454 -22.29 -25.16 -1.28
C THR A 454 -23.07 -24.82 -0.01
N SER A 455 -24.40 -24.84 -0.05
CA SER A 455 -25.29 -24.56 1.07
C SER A 455 -25.32 -25.61 2.18
N GLU A 456 -24.85 -26.83 1.92
CA GLU A 456 -24.84 -27.94 2.90
C GLU A 456 -23.50 -28.06 3.64
N ARG A 457 -22.46 -27.34 3.20
CA ARG A 457 -21.17 -27.32 3.88
C ARG A 457 -21.26 -26.49 5.18
N PRO A 458 -20.61 -26.93 6.27
CA PRO A 458 -20.50 -26.15 7.50
C PRO A 458 -19.99 -24.73 7.23
N LEU A 459 -20.41 -23.75 8.04
CA LEU A 459 -20.02 -22.34 7.88
C LEU A 459 -18.50 -22.15 7.81
N ALA A 460 -17.75 -22.92 8.61
CA ALA A 460 -16.28 -22.88 8.65
C ALA A 460 -15.62 -23.26 7.31
N ASP A 461 -16.30 -24.05 6.49
CA ASP A 461 -15.79 -24.56 5.21
C ASP A 461 -16.17 -23.70 4.01
N GLN A 462 -16.99 -22.65 4.24
CA GLN A 462 -17.39 -21.70 3.22
C GLN A 462 -16.22 -20.82 2.80
N GLU A 463 -15.98 -20.72 1.50
CA GLU A 463 -14.86 -19.97 0.95
C GLU A 463 -14.95 -18.46 1.22
N TRP A 464 -16.18 -17.93 1.35
CA TRP A 464 -16.46 -16.53 1.68
C TRP A 464 -16.56 -16.26 3.18
N TYR A 465 -16.37 -17.27 4.04
CA TYR A 465 -16.37 -17.10 5.49
C TYR A 465 -14.94 -16.93 6.01
N HIS A 466 -14.63 -15.74 6.52
CA HIS A 466 -13.26 -15.37 6.91
C HIS A 466 -12.99 -15.55 8.41
N GLY A 467 -13.99 -15.98 9.19
CA GLY A 467 -13.86 -16.09 10.64
C GLY A 467 -13.78 -14.73 11.32
N ALA A 468 -13.10 -14.67 12.46
CA ALA A 468 -12.93 -13.45 13.24
C ALA A 468 -11.83 -12.56 12.62
N ILE A 469 -12.12 -11.90 11.50
CA ILE A 469 -11.26 -10.83 10.94
C ILE A 469 -11.77 -9.43 11.35
N PRO A 470 -10.89 -8.45 11.60
CA PRO A 470 -11.27 -7.08 11.94
C PRO A 470 -12.06 -6.40 10.81
N ARG A 471 -12.86 -5.40 11.18
CA ARG A 471 -13.62 -4.61 10.19
C ARG A 471 -12.71 -3.96 9.15
N THR A 472 -11.54 -3.46 9.54
CA THR A 472 -10.58 -2.80 8.64
C THR A 472 -10.02 -3.77 7.61
N GLU A 473 -9.63 -4.97 8.02
CA GLU A 473 -9.11 -6.01 7.12
C GLU A 473 -10.19 -6.46 6.12
N ALA A 474 -11.42 -6.66 6.60
CA ALA A 474 -12.55 -6.93 5.72
C ALA A 474 -12.77 -5.82 4.67
N GLN A 475 -12.49 -4.55 4.99
CA GLN A 475 -12.62 -3.44 4.04
C GLN A 475 -11.53 -3.43 2.96
N GLU A 476 -10.33 -3.92 3.29
CA GLU A 476 -9.18 -4.03 2.37
C GLU A 476 -9.34 -5.19 1.39
N LEU A 477 -10.00 -6.26 1.82
CA LEU A 477 -10.32 -7.43 1.01
C LEU A 477 -11.42 -7.16 -0.04
N LEU A 478 -12.28 -6.18 0.21
CA LEU A 478 -13.37 -5.79 -0.70
C LEU A 478 -12.88 -4.73 -1.71
N ARG A 479 -12.63 -5.13 -2.96
CA ARG A 479 -11.91 -4.32 -3.95
C ARG A 479 -12.80 -3.82 -5.08
N GLN A 480 -13.82 -4.56 -5.46
CA GLN A 480 -14.69 -4.26 -6.60
C GLN A 480 -16.19 -4.37 -6.26
N GLN A 481 -17.04 -3.80 -7.11
CA GLN A 481 -18.48 -3.76 -6.94
C GLN A 481 -19.07 -5.17 -6.78
N GLY A 482 -19.81 -5.38 -5.68
CA GLY A 482 -20.48 -6.62 -5.36
C GLY A 482 -19.59 -7.70 -4.72
N ASP A 483 -18.32 -7.39 -4.40
CA ASP A 483 -17.50 -8.22 -3.52
C ASP A 483 -18.18 -8.37 -2.16
N PHE A 484 -18.16 -9.57 -1.60
CA PHE A 484 -18.68 -9.83 -0.26
C PHE A 484 -17.90 -10.91 0.49
N LEU A 485 -17.95 -10.82 1.83
CA LEU A 485 -17.51 -11.86 2.75
C LEU A 485 -18.32 -11.84 4.04
N VAL A 486 -18.36 -12.97 4.75
CA VAL A 486 -18.93 -13.05 6.09
C VAL A 486 -17.80 -13.20 7.10
N ARG A 487 -17.88 -12.43 8.18
CA ARG A 487 -16.94 -12.46 9.29
C ARG A 487 -17.68 -12.54 10.63
N GLU A 488 -17.00 -13.06 11.63
CA GLU A 488 -17.44 -12.99 13.02
C GLU A 488 -17.06 -11.63 13.64
N SER A 489 -17.93 -11.08 14.48
CA SER A 489 -17.74 -9.79 15.14
C SER A 489 -16.75 -9.92 16.30
N HIS A 490 -15.66 -9.14 16.28
CA HIS A 490 -14.65 -9.14 17.34
C HIS A 490 -15.17 -8.73 18.74
N GLY A 491 -16.33 -8.05 18.81
CA GLY A 491 -16.89 -7.56 20.07
C GLY A 491 -17.86 -8.52 20.77
N LYS A 492 -18.39 -9.52 20.05
CA LYS A 492 -19.40 -10.46 20.55
C LYS A 492 -19.29 -11.80 19.80
N PRO A 493 -18.72 -12.85 20.44
CA PRO A 493 -18.71 -14.20 19.88
C PRO A 493 -20.13 -14.65 19.51
N GLY A 494 -20.28 -15.25 18.33
CA GLY A 494 -21.59 -15.68 17.79
C GLY A 494 -22.39 -14.61 17.05
N GLU A 495 -21.91 -13.36 16.95
CA GLU A 495 -22.50 -12.34 16.08
C GLU A 495 -21.77 -12.31 14.72
N TYR A 496 -22.51 -12.57 13.63
CA TYR A 496 -21.95 -12.62 12.27
C TYR A 496 -22.31 -11.36 11.48
N VAL A 497 -21.38 -10.92 10.64
CA VAL A 497 -21.52 -9.70 9.83
C VAL A 497 -21.17 -9.99 8.38
N LEU A 498 -22.10 -9.70 7.48
CA LEU A 498 -21.87 -9.65 6.04
C LEU A 498 -21.25 -8.30 5.68
N SER A 499 -20.07 -8.30 5.07
CA SER A 499 -19.39 -7.10 4.57
C SER A 499 -19.41 -7.10 3.05
N VAL A 500 -19.82 -5.99 2.42
CA VAL A 500 -20.03 -5.88 0.97
C VAL A 500 -19.51 -4.55 0.45
N PHE A 501 -18.92 -4.52 -0.75
CA PHE A 501 -18.63 -3.27 -1.46
C PHE A 501 -19.72 -2.95 -2.48
N SER A 502 -20.41 -1.84 -2.29
CA SER A 502 -21.48 -1.39 -3.19
C SER A 502 -21.57 0.13 -3.23
N ASP A 503 -21.74 0.69 -4.43
CA ASP A 503 -21.86 2.13 -4.68
C ASP A 503 -20.66 2.91 -4.13
N GLU A 504 -19.45 2.40 -4.39
CA GLU A 504 -18.18 2.94 -3.89
C GLU A 504 -18.05 2.96 -2.34
N GLN A 505 -18.96 2.30 -1.63
CA GLN A 505 -18.99 2.27 -0.16
C GLN A 505 -18.86 0.84 0.37
N ARG A 506 -18.10 0.68 1.47
CA ARG A 506 -18.03 -0.58 2.22
C ARG A 506 -19.17 -0.62 3.23
N ARG A 507 -20.17 -1.46 2.98
CA ARG A 507 -21.36 -1.63 3.82
C ARG A 507 -21.22 -2.89 4.66
N HIS A 508 -21.78 -2.87 5.87
CA HIS A 508 -21.74 -4.00 6.79
C HIS A 508 -23.16 -4.26 7.34
N PHE A 509 -23.62 -5.50 7.24
CA PHE A 509 -24.94 -5.94 7.65
C PHE A 509 -24.81 -7.01 8.73
N ILE A 510 -25.40 -6.76 9.89
CA ILE A 510 -25.44 -7.74 10.98
C ILE A 510 -26.44 -8.84 10.58
N ILE A 511 -26.00 -10.10 10.64
CA ILE A 511 -26.87 -11.26 10.45
C ILE A 511 -27.60 -11.50 11.77
N GLN A 512 -28.91 -11.31 11.76
CA GLN A 512 -29.74 -11.47 12.95
C GLN A 512 -30.12 -12.93 13.13
N TYR A 513 -30.05 -13.42 14.36
CA TYR A 513 -30.58 -14.72 14.74
C TYR A 513 -31.80 -14.54 15.63
N ALA A 514 -32.99 -14.84 15.08
CA ALA A 514 -34.28 -14.71 15.76
C ALA A 514 -35.24 -15.81 15.30
N ASP A 515 -36.09 -16.30 16.20
CA ASP A 515 -37.00 -17.44 15.96
C ASP A 515 -36.29 -18.71 15.47
N SER A 516 -35.06 -18.94 15.95
CA SER A 516 -34.17 -20.02 15.49
C SER A 516 -33.81 -19.96 14.00
N GLN A 517 -33.83 -18.77 13.39
CA GLN A 517 -33.50 -18.55 11.98
C GLN A 517 -32.58 -17.33 11.80
N TYR A 518 -31.70 -17.40 10.81
CA TYR A 518 -30.81 -16.32 10.36
C TYR A 518 -31.47 -15.47 9.28
N ARG A 519 -31.39 -14.14 9.41
CA ARG A 519 -31.97 -13.20 8.44
C ARG A 519 -31.27 -11.83 8.41
N PHE A 520 -31.44 -11.10 7.30
CA PHE A 520 -31.14 -9.66 7.20
C PHE A 520 -32.40 -8.82 7.34
N GLU A 521 -33.38 -9.05 6.45
CA GLU A 521 -34.70 -8.42 6.44
C GLU A 521 -35.70 -9.42 5.82
N GLY A 522 -36.82 -9.72 6.50
CA GLY A 522 -37.85 -10.63 5.96
C GLY A 522 -37.60 -12.12 6.24
N THR A 523 -37.39 -12.91 5.18
CA THR A 523 -37.31 -14.38 5.20
C THR A 523 -36.11 -14.87 6.01
N GLY A 524 -36.34 -15.86 6.90
CA GLY A 524 -35.30 -16.49 7.71
C GLY A 524 -34.89 -17.87 7.19
N PHE A 525 -33.65 -18.27 7.47
CA PHE A 525 -33.05 -19.54 7.06
C PHE A 525 -32.46 -20.27 8.26
N SER A 526 -32.37 -21.61 8.22
CA SER A 526 -31.85 -22.37 9.37
C SER A 526 -30.34 -22.28 9.52
N THR A 527 -29.60 -21.96 8.45
CA THR A 527 -28.14 -21.76 8.48
C THR A 527 -27.70 -20.50 7.73
N ILE A 528 -26.57 -19.91 8.13
CA ILE A 528 -25.97 -18.77 7.43
C ILE A 528 -25.61 -19.12 5.96
N PRO A 529 -25.03 -20.29 5.64
CA PRO A 529 -24.81 -20.70 4.26
C PRO A 529 -26.08 -20.66 3.40
N GLN A 530 -27.22 -21.13 3.92
CA GLN A 530 -28.48 -21.07 3.18
C GLN A 530 -28.98 -19.63 2.97
N LEU A 531 -28.84 -18.75 3.98
CA LEU A 531 -29.16 -17.33 3.86
C LEU A 531 -28.33 -16.67 2.75
N ILE A 532 -27.01 -16.85 2.77
CA ILE A 532 -26.10 -16.25 1.78
C ILE A 532 -26.36 -16.83 0.40
N GLU A 533 -26.49 -18.14 0.27
CA GLU A 533 -26.77 -18.82 -1.00
C GLU A 533 -28.07 -18.32 -1.63
N HIS A 534 -29.14 -18.12 -0.84
CA HIS A 534 -30.40 -17.58 -1.34
C HIS A 534 -30.22 -16.18 -1.93
N HIS A 535 -29.61 -15.24 -1.19
CA HIS A 535 -29.38 -13.88 -1.68
C HIS A 535 -28.40 -13.83 -2.86
N PHE A 536 -27.43 -14.74 -2.90
CA PHE A 536 -26.43 -14.82 -3.95
C PHE A 536 -26.97 -15.40 -5.27
N SER A 537 -27.76 -16.49 -5.20
CA SER A 537 -28.31 -17.18 -6.36
C SER A 537 -29.52 -16.45 -6.96
N THR A 538 -30.45 -15.96 -6.12
CA THR A 538 -31.67 -15.26 -6.58
C THR A 538 -31.43 -13.79 -6.92
N LYS A 539 -30.26 -13.24 -6.58
CA LYS A 539 -29.93 -11.81 -6.67
C LYS A 539 -30.89 -10.91 -5.88
N GLN A 540 -31.52 -11.45 -4.84
CA GLN A 540 -32.36 -10.67 -3.92
C GLN A 540 -31.52 -9.67 -3.12
N VAL A 541 -31.99 -8.42 -3.07
CA VAL A 541 -31.33 -7.35 -2.31
C VAL A 541 -31.28 -7.67 -0.80
N ILE A 542 -30.18 -7.31 -0.14
CA ILE A 542 -29.97 -7.59 1.30
C ILE A 542 -30.97 -6.82 2.18
N THR A 543 -31.20 -5.54 1.86
CA THR A 543 -32.28 -4.74 2.45
C THR A 543 -32.91 -3.85 1.39
N LYS A 544 -34.21 -3.58 1.50
CA LYS A 544 -34.93 -2.74 0.51
C LYS A 544 -34.35 -1.34 0.39
N LYS A 545 -33.87 -0.78 1.51
CA LYS A 545 -33.27 0.55 1.58
C LYS A 545 -31.87 0.62 0.98
N SER A 546 -31.09 -0.46 1.09
CA SER A 546 -29.70 -0.46 0.62
C SER A 546 -29.56 -0.81 -0.85
N GLY A 547 -30.47 -1.63 -1.40
CA GLY A 547 -30.42 -2.09 -2.79
C GLY A 547 -29.21 -2.99 -3.11
N VAL A 548 -28.47 -3.46 -2.10
CA VAL A 548 -27.22 -4.22 -2.29
C VAL A 548 -27.51 -5.64 -2.76
N VAL A 549 -26.80 -6.09 -3.80
CA VAL A 549 -26.86 -7.45 -4.36
C VAL A 549 -25.47 -8.12 -4.24
N LEU A 550 -25.43 -9.41 -3.94
CA LEU A 550 -24.20 -10.19 -3.84
C LEU A 550 -23.75 -10.69 -5.23
N LEU A 551 -22.51 -10.36 -5.62
CA LEU A 551 -21.98 -10.70 -6.95
C LEU A 551 -20.75 -11.58 -6.89
N ASN A 552 -19.76 -11.26 -6.04
CA ASN A 552 -18.47 -11.94 -6.04
C ASN A 552 -18.08 -12.36 -4.60
N PRO A 553 -18.03 -13.67 -4.28
CA PRO A 553 -17.52 -14.11 -2.99
C PRO A 553 -16.01 -13.88 -2.92
N VAL A 554 -15.55 -13.20 -1.86
CA VAL A 554 -14.12 -13.05 -1.59
C VAL A 554 -13.61 -14.35 -0.96
N VAL A 555 -12.78 -15.09 -1.69
CA VAL A 555 -12.24 -16.37 -1.24
C VAL A 555 -11.19 -16.17 -0.13
N LYS A 556 -11.32 -16.91 0.96
CA LYS A 556 -10.35 -16.98 2.06
C LYS A 556 -9.06 -17.61 1.58
N ASP A 557 -7.93 -16.91 1.74
CA ASP A 557 -6.61 -17.49 1.45
C ASP A 557 -6.27 -18.56 2.50
N LYS A 558 -6.38 -19.84 2.11
CA LYS A 558 -6.11 -20.98 3.00
C LYS A 558 -4.61 -21.30 3.12
N LYS A 559 -3.72 -20.59 2.41
CA LYS A 559 -2.27 -20.93 2.35
C LYS A 559 -1.54 -20.80 3.68
N TRP A 560 -2.05 -20.00 4.61
CA TRP A 560 -1.37 -19.65 5.87
C TRP A 560 -2.01 -20.30 7.10
N ILE A 561 -3.05 -21.11 6.92
CA ILE A 561 -3.78 -21.75 8.00
C ILE A 561 -3.29 -23.19 8.13
N LEU A 562 -2.59 -23.46 9.21
CA LEU A 562 -2.07 -24.78 9.56
C LEU A 562 -2.96 -25.42 10.63
N ASN A 563 -3.26 -26.70 10.49
CA ASN A 563 -3.89 -27.48 11.55
C ASN A 563 -2.85 -27.91 12.59
N HIS A 564 -3.33 -28.32 13.77
CA HIS A 564 -2.45 -28.85 14.82
C HIS A 564 -1.67 -30.09 14.35
N GLU A 565 -2.23 -30.85 13.42
CA GLU A 565 -1.58 -32.02 12.81
C GLU A 565 -0.43 -31.63 11.87
N ASP A 566 -0.43 -30.41 11.32
CA ASP A 566 0.58 -29.97 10.36
C ASP A 566 1.90 -29.55 11.04
N VAL A 567 1.91 -29.44 12.38
CA VAL A 567 3.06 -28.98 13.16
C VAL A 567 3.38 -29.96 14.29
N THR A 568 4.61 -30.46 14.34
CA THR A 568 5.12 -31.20 15.50
C THR A 568 5.79 -30.23 16.46
N LEU A 569 5.27 -30.11 17.69
CA LEU A 569 5.87 -29.31 18.75
C LEU A 569 7.09 -30.01 19.35
N GLY A 570 8.15 -29.24 19.58
CA GLY A 570 9.40 -29.65 20.19
C GLY A 570 9.66 -28.89 21.49
N GLU A 571 10.92 -28.54 21.72
CA GLU A 571 11.38 -27.90 22.97
C GLU A 571 10.79 -26.50 23.19
N LEU A 572 10.58 -26.13 24.45
CA LEU A 572 10.16 -24.78 24.84
C LEU A 572 11.33 -23.80 24.63
N LEU A 573 11.12 -22.80 23.77
CA LEU A 573 12.09 -21.75 23.46
C LEU A 573 12.01 -20.56 24.43
N GLY A 574 10.83 -20.25 24.97
CA GLY A 574 10.67 -19.15 25.92
C GLY A 574 9.26 -18.93 26.43
N LYS A 575 9.11 -18.13 27.49
CA LYS A 575 7.81 -17.72 28.04
C LYS A 575 7.72 -16.20 28.10
N GLY A 576 6.59 -15.65 27.65
CA GLY A 576 6.33 -14.21 27.60
C GLY A 576 4.96 -13.84 28.16
N ASN A 577 4.61 -12.56 28.02
CA ASN A 577 3.39 -11.98 28.58
C ASN A 577 2.10 -12.62 28.01
N PHE A 578 2.15 -13.11 26.77
CA PHE A 578 1.00 -13.72 26.08
C PHE A 578 0.95 -15.25 26.12
N GLY A 579 2.03 -15.91 26.55
CA GLY A 579 2.11 -17.36 26.59
C GLY A 579 3.49 -17.91 26.30
N GLU A 580 3.55 -19.12 25.77
CA GLU A 580 4.77 -19.92 25.64
C GLU A 580 5.16 -20.02 24.16
N VAL A 581 6.46 -20.03 23.87
CA VAL A 581 6.99 -20.19 22.52
C VAL A 581 7.70 -21.54 22.50
N PHE A 582 7.28 -22.42 21.61
CA PHE A 582 7.88 -23.72 21.36
C PHE A 582 8.61 -23.70 20.02
N LYS A 583 9.65 -24.52 19.90
CA LYS A 583 10.19 -24.93 18.61
C LYS A 583 9.17 -25.88 17.99
N GLY A 584 8.89 -25.74 16.72
CA GLY A 584 8.04 -26.64 15.96
C GLY A 584 8.74 -27.11 14.70
N THR A 585 8.19 -28.13 14.06
CA THR A 585 8.63 -28.60 12.75
C THR A 585 7.40 -28.87 11.90
N LEU A 586 7.34 -28.27 10.71
CA LEU A 586 6.26 -28.52 9.76
C LEU A 586 6.34 -29.95 9.24
N GLN A 587 5.22 -30.68 9.23
CA GLN A 587 5.21 -32.08 8.81
C GLN A 587 5.49 -32.25 7.32
N ARG A 588 5.04 -31.29 6.50
CA ARG A 588 5.10 -31.35 5.03
C ARG A 588 6.52 -31.34 4.47
N ASP A 589 7.39 -30.52 5.02
CA ASP A 589 8.71 -30.20 4.45
C ASP A 589 9.84 -30.21 5.49
N LYS A 590 9.52 -30.54 6.75
CA LYS A 590 10.45 -30.53 7.89
C LYS A 590 11.05 -29.15 8.18
N THR A 591 10.41 -28.07 7.74
CA THR A 591 10.84 -26.70 8.04
C THR A 591 10.72 -26.41 9.54
N PRO A 592 11.79 -25.94 10.20
CA PRO A 592 11.73 -25.52 11.60
C PRO A 592 10.94 -24.23 11.74
N VAL A 593 10.02 -24.18 12.71
CA VAL A 593 9.15 -23.02 12.99
C VAL A 593 9.16 -22.69 14.48
N ALA A 594 8.73 -21.48 14.83
CA ALA A 594 8.43 -21.13 16.21
C ALA A 594 6.91 -21.10 16.40
N VAL A 595 6.39 -21.87 17.34
CA VAL A 595 4.96 -21.94 17.64
C VAL A 595 4.70 -21.20 18.95
N LYS A 596 3.96 -20.09 18.86
CA LYS A 596 3.58 -19.31 20.02
C LYS A 596 2.16 -19.68 20.45
N THR A 597 1.99 -20.09 21.70
CA THR A 597 0.69 -20.44 22.28
C THR A 597 0.12 -19.27 23.06
N CYS A 598 -1.19 -19.09 23.00
CA CYS A 598 -1.92 -18.12 23.82
C CYS A 598 -2.42 -18.81 25.09
N LYS A 599 -2.21 -18.21 26.27
CA LYS A 599 -2.83 -18.71 27.51
C LYS A 599 -4.35 -18.54 27.47
N GLU A 600 -5.09 -19.54 27.97
CA GLU A 600 -6.56 -19.56 27.94
C GLU A 600 -7.18 -18.47 28.84
N ASP A 601 -6.50 -18.14 29.92
CA ASP A 601 -6.91 -17.24 31.00
C ASP A 601 -6.50 -15.77 30.78
N LEU A 602 -6.06 -15.41 29.57
CA LEU A 602 -5.73 -14.02 29.22
C LEU A 602 -6.97 -13.12 29.09
N PRO A 603 -6.90 -11.85 29.57
CA PRO A 603 -7.90 -10.83 29.29
C PRO A 603 -8.16 -10.67 27.78
N PRO A 604 -9.43 -10.41 27.36
CA PRO A 604 -9.80 -10.27 25.94
C PRO A 604 -8.92 -9.28 25.16
N GLU A 605 -8.55 -8.16 25.78
CA GLU A 605 -7.70 -7.13 25.16
C GLU A 605 -6.28 -7.64 24.82
N LEU A 606 -5.73 -8.51 25.68
CA LEU A 606 -4.41 -9.11 25.45
C LEU A 606 -4.46 -10.24 24.43
N LYS A 607 -5.57 -11.00 24.37
CA LYS A 607 -5.80 -11.97 23.28
C LYS A 607 -5.88 -11.30 21.92
N ILE A 608 -6.53 -10.14 21.84
CA ILE A 608 -6.59 -9.34 20.60
C ILE A 608 -5.19 -8.88 20.19
N ARG A 609 -4.38 -8.37 21.13
CA ARG A 609 -2.98 -8.01 20.83
C ARG A 609 -2.15 -9.21 20.38
N PHE A 610 -2.32 -10.36 21.02
CA PHE A 610 -1.66 -11.61 20.62
C PHE A 610 -2.00 -12.00 19.18
N LEU A 611 -3.29 -12.03 18.83
CA LEU A 611 -3.74 -12.36 17.48
C LEU A 611 -3.30 -11.31 16.45
N SER A 612 -3.13 -10.04 16.85
CA SER A 612 -2.63 -8.99 15.95
C SER A 612 -1.16 -9.13 15.57
N GLU A 613 -0.37 -9.95 16.30
CA GLU A 613 1.01 -10.26 15.94
C GLU A 613 1.12 -11.28 14.79
N ALA A 614 0.06 -12.06 14.52
CA ALA A 614 0.01 -13.04 13.44
C ALA A 614 -0.34 -12.43 12.07
N ARG A 615 0.01 -11.15 11.87
CA ARG A 615 -0.23 -10.38 10.64
C ARG A 615 0.85 -10.59 9.59
#